data_AF-A0A4Y7NM23-F1
#
_entry.id   AF-A0A4Y7NM23-F1
#
_cell.length_a   1.000
_cell.length_b   1.000
_cell.length_c   1.000
_cell.angle_alpha   90.00
_cell.angle_beta   90.00
_cell.angle_gamma   90.00
#
_symmetry.space_group_name_H-M   'P 1'
#
loop_
_entity.id
_entity.type
_entity.pdbx_description
1 polymer ?
#
loop_
_entity_poly.entity_id
_entity_poly.type
_entity_poly.pdbx_seq_one_letter_code
_entity_poly.pdbx_strand_id
1 'polypeptide(L)'
;MTKKIVKNVNSTNGLNFRPPVELKKEKKGTKPLPDPTSVQQVLLLMVVHLCRKILFVDPNIKVGIYIMLVFFGSILGDVLPIPSSYFSRKDNIFNVYFVKLSWGWTMTSVGLFVYLTSSVYSCGDKSKIRNHILRLALATSMWFFWTKLFVNVEESYGYCSKAIIRSGKKQCLSKGHTWNSFSISGHTFILIYCTLIIMEEAKALVCWEAIKDHLRNEEHNRNREENGSATPLDSLSDEQLSVLREKYEKFTPYIRITFVAMTLLALLWDVMLMATIIYFHSTPEKFVASVVAVLLWFFSYRFIFSRRLLGIPLPGEGVFRYMNPSQPLQTLNLRRSSLIGKTEKISTFMGMPISPPKFGSVAVDAVDAVNARFTTSPIEERPVR
;
A
#
# COMPACT_ATOMS: atom_id res chain seq x y z
N MET A 1 -42.60 66.95 -70.68
CA MET A 1 -42.36 66.07 -71.84
C MET A 1 -40.94 65.51 -71.74
N THR A 2 -40.80 64.17 -71.82
CA THR A 2 -39.68 63.36 -72.41
C THR A 2 -38.21 63.70 -72.10
N LYS A 3 -37.24 62.80 -71.90
CA LYS A 3 -37.03 61.32 -71.88
C LYS A 3 -35.55 61.13 -71.40
N LYS A 4 -35.25 60.30 -70.40
CA LYS A 4 -34.64 58.94 -70.43
C LYS A 4 -33.10 58.79 -70.71
N ILE A 5 -32.41 58.21 -69.69
CA ILE A 5 -31.37 57.11 -69.69
C ILE A 5 -29.95 57.54 -70.17
N VAL A 6 -28.78 57.19 -69.58
CA VAL A 6 -28.17 55.86 -69.27
C VAL A 6 -27.06 55.94 -68.18
N LYS A 7 -26.89 54.82 -67.45
CA LYS A 7 -25.91 54.45 -66.39
C LYS A 7 -24.50 54.11 -66.91
N ASN A 8 -23.46 54.24 -66.06
CA ASN A 8 -22.47 53.17 -65.73
C ASN A 8 -21.49 53.69 -64.64
N VAL A 9 -21.38 53.10 -63.44
CA VAL A 9 -20.77 51.83 -63.00
C VAL A 9 -19.24 51.90 -62.86
N ASN A 10 -18.75 52.00 -61.63
CA ASN A 10 -17.81 51.06 -60.95
C ASN A 10 -17.33 51.69 -59.63
N SER A 11 -17.72 51.14 -58.47
CA SER A 11 -17.11 49.98 -57.81
C SER A 11 -15.76 50.32 -57.18
N THR A 12 -15.77 50.58 -55.87
CA THR A 12 -14.94 49.91 -54.86
C THR A 12 -15.29 50.46 -53.49
N ASN A 13 -15.98 49.69 -52.65
CA ASN A 13 -15.83 49.80 -51.20
C ASN A 13 -15.80 48.36 -50.66
N GLY A 14 -14.58 47.90 -50.35
CA GLY A 14 -14.35 46.63 -49.70
C GLY A 14 -14.93 46.66 -48.30
N LEU A 15 -16.00 45.91 -48.07
CA LEU A 15 -16.51 45.66 -46.73
C LEU A 15 -15.55 44.70 -46.03
N ASN A 16 -14.67 45.25 -45.21
CA ASN A 16 -13.87 44.51 -44.23
C ASN A 16 -14.81 43.89 -43.19
N PHE A 17 -15.25 42.65 -43.43
CA PHE A 17 -15.88 41.83 -42.40
C PHE A 17 -14.82 41.39 -41.39
N ARG A 18 -14.71 42.14 -40.30
CA ARG A 18 -14.01 41.68 -39.10
C ARG A 18 -15.05 40.89 -38.29
N PRO A 19 -14.94 39.56 -38.12
CA PRO A 19 -15.82 38.85 -37.21
C PRO A 19 -15.62 39.41 -35.80
N PRO A 20 -16.68 39.49 -34.97
CA PRO A 20 -16.54 39.95 -33.61
C PRO A 20 -15.53 39.04 -32.91
N VAL A 21 -14.58 39.64 -32.20
CA VAL A 21 -13.66 38.91 -31.34
C VAL A 21 -14.53 38.13 -30.36
N GLU A 22 -14.69 36.83 -30.60
CA GLU A 22 -15.24 35.93 -29.60
C GLU A 22 -14.35 36.08 -28.38
N LEU A 23 -14.89 36.73 -27.34
CA LEU A 23 -14.40 36.61 -25.97
C LEU A 23 -14.05 35.14 -25.80
N LYS A 24 -12.76 34.84 -25.66
CA LYS A 24 -12.24 33.48 -25.43
C LYS A 24 -13.19 32.81 -24.46
N LYS A 25 -14.08 31.94 -24.95
CA LYS A 25 -14.76 30.98 -24.10
C LYS A 25 -13.62 30.12 -23.61
N GLU A 26 -13.15 30.43 -22.41
CA GLU A 26 -12.30 29.54 -21.66
C GLU A 26 -12.97 28.18 -21.78
N LYS A 27 -12.29 27.24 -22.44
CA LYS A 27 -12.70 25.84 -22.45
C LYS A 27 -12.48 25.36 -21.02
N LYS A 28 -13.37 25.75 -20.11
CA LYS A 28 -13.45 25.22 -18.77
C LYS A 28 -13.66 23.74 -18.97
N GLY A 29 -12.65 22.94 -18.59
CA GLY A 29 -12.85 21.51 -18.47
C GLY A 29 -14.09 21.29 -17.61
N THR A 30 -14.98 20.42 -18.04
CA THR A 30 -16.24 20.15 -17.32
C THR A 30 -16.01 19.54 -15.94
N LYS A 31 -14.80 19.05 -15.65
CA LYS A 31 -14.41 18.51 -14.35
C LYS A 31 -13.77 19.58 -13.47
N PRO A 32 -14.14 19.67 -12.18
CA PRO A 32 -13.55 20.63 -11.25
C PRO A 32 -12.03 20.40 -11.11
N LEU A 33 -11.28 21.50 -11.06
CA LEU A 33 -9.83 21.47 -10.84
C LEU A 33 -9.51 21.04 -9.41
N PRO A 34 -8.36 20.37 -9.16
CA PRO A 34 -7.93 20.07 -7.81
C PRO A 34 -7.55 21.35 -7.05
N ASP A 35 -7.82 21.37 -5.75
CA ASP A 35 -7.47 22.49 -4.86
C ASP A 35 -5.96 22.74 -4.83
N PRO A 36 -5.52 24.00 -4.63
CA PRO A 36 -4.11 24.33 -4.50
C PRO A 36 -3.49 23.61 -3.29
N THR A 37 -2.39 22.89 -3.52
CA THR A 37 -1.66 22.18 -2.46
C THR A 37 -0.67 23.10 -1.75
N SER A 38 -0.68 23.10 -0.42
CA SER A 38 0.28 23.85 0.41
C SER A 38 1.69 23.25 0.34
N VAL A 39 2.74 24.08 0.51
CA VAL A 39 4.16 23.65 0.50
C VAL A 39 4.42 22.55 1.54
N GLN A 40 3.85 22.65 2.73
CA GLN A 40 3.99 21.62 3.77
C GLN A 40 3.38 20.28 3.34
N GLN A 41 2.26 20.32 2.60
CA GLN A 41 1.63 19.12 2.06
C GLN A 41 2.49 18.48 0.97
N VAL A 42 3.17 19.28 0.15
CA VAL A 42 4.10 18.78 -0.88
C VAL A 42 5.28 18.07 -0.24
N LEU A 43 5.91 18.67 0.78
CA LEU A 43 7.02 18.04 1.52
C LEU A 43 6.57 16.72 2.18
N LEU A 44 5.42 16.71 2.83
CA LEU A 44 4.86 15.49 3.42
C LEU A 44 4.62 14.40 2.36
N LEU A 45 4.11 14.76 1.18
CA LEU A 45 3.91 13.83 0.07
C LEU A 45 5.23 13.25 -0.45
N MET A 46 6.30 14.04 -0.50
CA MET A 46 7.64 13.54 -0.86
C MET A 46 8.15 12.51 0.15
N VAL A 47 8.00 12.77 1.44
CA VAL A 47 8.36 11.83 2.51
C VAL A 47 7.53 10.56 2.41
N VAL A 48 6.21 10.68 2.24
CA VAL A 48 5.32 9.51 2.06
C VAL A 48 5.71 8.70 0.82
N HIS A 49 6.14 9.33 -0.27
CA HIS A 49 6.63 8.63 -1.46
C HIS A 49 7.90 7.80 -1.18
N LEU A 50 8.84 8.35 -0.38
CA LEU A 50 10.01 7.60 0.06
C LEU A 50 9.61 6.43 0.97
N CYS A 51 8.77 6.68 1.98
CA CYS A 51 8.27 5.66 2.89
C CYS A 51 7.56 4.52 2.16
N ARG A 52 6.80 4.85 1.10
CA ARG A 52 6.12 3.90 0.24
C ARG A 52 7.08 2.91 -0.43
N LYS A 53 8.25 3.38 -0.89
CA LYS A 53 9.27 2.49 -1.49
C LYS A 53 9.83 1.48 -0.49
N ILE A 54 9.82 1.81 0.80
CA ILE A 54 10.33 0.96 1.87
C ILE A 54 9.27 -0.06 2.30
N LEU A 55 8.04 0.39 2.59
CA LEU A 55 6.98 -0.48 3.12
C LEU A 55 6.27 -1.33 2.07
N PHE A 56 6.20 -0.91 0.80
CA PHE A 56 5.48 -1.64 -0.25
C PHE A 56 6.34 -2.63 -1.04
N VAL A 57 7.51 -3.00 -0.50
CA VAL A 57 8.19 -4.21 -0.96
C VAL A 57 7.27 -5.40 -0.68
N ASP A 58 7.16 -6.34 -1.62
CA ASP A 58 6.31 -7.51 -1.42
C ASP A 58 6.73 -8.25 -0.13
N PRO A 59 5.80 -8.51 0.80
CA PRO A 59 6.11 -9.21 2.05
C PRO A 59 6.75 -10.59 1.81
N ASN A 60 6.42 -11.26 0.69
CA ASN A 60 7.05 -12.54 0.32
C ASN A 60 8.57 -12.38 0.06
N ILE A 61 8.97 -11.29 -0.61
CA ILE A 61 10.39 -11.00 -0.87
C ILE A 61 11.08 -10.65 0.45
N LYS A 62 10.43 -9.84 1.30
CA LYS A 62 10.97 -9.48 2.62
C LYS A 62 11.16 -10.71 3.51
N VAL A 63 10.22 -11.65 3.49
CA VAL A 63 10.35 -12.96 4.18
C VAL A 63 11.59 -13.71 3.70
N GLY A 64 11.80 -13.81 2.38
CA GLY A 64 13.00 -14.42 1.82
C GLY A 64 14.28 -13.73 2.29
N ILE A 65 14.30 -12.39 2.28
CA ILE A 65 15.42 -11.60 2.79
C ILE A 65 15.68 -11.89 4.27
N TYR A 66 14.64 -11.95 5.12
CA TYR A 66 14.83 -12.23 6.54
C TYR A 66 15.35 -13.65 6.81
N ILE A 67 14.82 -14.67 6.12
CA ILE A 67 15.30 -16.04 6.28
C ILE A 67 16.78 -16.14 5.88
N MET A 68 17.13 -15.57 4.72
CA MET A 68 18.52 -15.55 4.24
C MET A 68 19.42 -14.74 5.18
N LEU A 69 18.96 -13.57 5.64
CA LEU A 69 19.72 -12.72 6.56
C LEU A 69 19.95 -13.42 7.91
N VAL A 70 18.93 -14.05 8.48
CA VAL A 70 19.05 -14.81 9.73
C VAL A 70 19.97 -16.00 9.53
N PHE A 71 19.87 -16.74 8.43
CA PHE A 71 20.71 -17.91 8.20
C PHE A 71 22.18 -17.53 7.95
N PHE A 72 22.45 -16.76 6.88
CA PHE A 72 23.82 -16.41 6.50
C PHE A 72 24.45 -15.38 7.45
N GLY A 73 23.67 -14.41 7.93
CA GLY A 73 24.15 -13.40 8.87
C GLY A 73 24.52 -14.00 10.23
N SER A 74 23.81 -15.03 10.70
CA SER A 74 24.17 -15.70 11.96
C SER A 74 25.42 -16.55 11.80
N ILE A 75 25.58 -17.28 10.69
CA ILE A 75 26.81 -18.03 10.40
C ILE A 75 28.01 -17.09 10.34
N LEU A 76 27.87 -15.95 9.64
CA LEU A 76 28.94 -14.97 9.53
C LEU A 76 29.27 -14.34 10.89
N GLY A 77 28.27 -14.08 11.73
CA GLY A 77 28.44 -13.59 13.09
C GLY A 77 29.12 -14.59 14.03
N ASP A 78 28.91 -15.89 13.83
CA ASP A 78 29.58 -16.95 14.59
C ASP A 78 31.05 -17.16 14.13
N VAL A 79 31.34 -16.94 12.84
CA VAL A 79 32.68 -17.12 12.25
C VAL A 79 33.57 -15.89 12.44
N LEU A 80 33.02 -14.68 12.34
CA LEU A 80 33.77 -13.44 12.52
C LEU A 80 33.65 -12.94 13.97
N PRO A 81 34.77 -12.82 14.71
CA PRO A 81 34.73 -12.19 16.03
C PRO A 81 34.49 -10.68 15.87
N ILE A 82 33.23 -10.27 15.82
CA ILE A 82 32.84 -8.87 15.69
C ILE A 82 33.12 -8.16 17.01
N PRO A 83 33.86 -7.02 17.00
CA PRO A 83 34.21 -6.31 18.22
C PRO A 83 32.96 -5.85 18.97
N SER A 84 33.06 -5.80 20.30
CA SER A 84 31.97 -5.32 21.13
C SER A 84 31.64 -3.85 20.79
N SER A 85 30.37 -3.63 20.44
CA SER A 85 29.83 -2.31 20.12
C SER A 85 28.70 -1.94 21.08
N TYR A 86 28.17 -0.71 20.97
CA TYR A 86 27.01 -0.25 21.75
C TYR A 86 25.83 -1.24 21.68
N PHE A 87 25.61 -1.84 20.49
CA PHE A 87 24.54 -2.83 20.26
C PHE A 87 24.78 -4.20 20.89
N SER A 88 26.02 -4.53 21.29
CA SER A 88 26.34 -5.78 21.99
C SER A 88 25.87 -5.76 23.45
N ARG A 89 25.72 -4.56 24.03
CA ARG A 89 25.27 -4.39 25.41
C ARG A 89 23.77 -4.66 25.55
N LYS A 90 23.38 -5.52 26.49
CA LYS A 90 21.97 -5.91 26.72
C LYS A 90 21.12 -4.77 27.31
N ASP A 91 21.76 -3.82 27.97
CA ASP A 91 21.21 -2.65 28.64
C ASP A 91 21.13 -1.41 27.74
N ASN A 92 21.43 -1.55 26.45
CA ASN A 92 21.32 -0.44 25.51
C ASN A 92 19.86 0.08 25.42
N ILE A 93 19.71 1.39 25.17
CA ILE A 93 18.40 2.08 25.20
C ILE A 93 17.43 1.45 24.21
N PHE A 94 17.91 1.03 23.03
CA PHE A 94 17.08 0.40 22.01
C PHE A 94 16.55 -0.97 22.47
N ASN A 95 17.37 -1.78 23.14
CA ASN A 95 16.94 -3.09 23.62
C ASN A 95 15.94 -2.94 24.78
N VAL A 96 16.19 -2.01 25.71
CA VAL A 96 15.36 -1.81 26.89
C VAL A 96 14.01 -1.18 26.56
N TYR A 97 13.98 -0.10 25.76
CA TYR A 97 12.76 0.66 25.51
C TYR A 97 12.05 0.29 24.21
N PHE A 98 12.78 -0.17 23.18
CA PHE A 98 12.18 -0.49 21.90
C PHE A 98 11.95 -1.98 21.73
N VAL A 99 12.99 -2.81 21.84
CA VAL A 99 12.85 -4.26 21.57
C VAL A 99 11.95 -4.94 22.60
N LYS A 100 12.13 -4.68 23.90
CA LYS A 100 11.26 -5.26 24.95
C LYS A 100 9.79 -4.81 24.85
N LEU A 101 9.55 -3.56 24.44
CA LEU A 101 8.21 -3.00 24.26
C LEU A 101 7.77 -3.00 22.79
N SER A 102 8.44 -3.79 21.93
CA SER A 102 8.26 -3.74 20.47
C SER A 102 6.83 -4.02 20.03
N TRP A 103 6.18 -4.98 20.71
CA TRP A 103 4.77 -5.29 20.49
C TRP A 103 3.87 -4.09 20.81
N GLY A 104 4.09 -3.41 21.94
CA GLY A 104 3.33 -2.23 22.34
C GLY A 104 3.44 -1.10 21.32
N TRP A 105 4.67 -0.76 20.91
CA TRP A 105 4.91 0.27 19.89
C TRP A 105 4.25 -0.05 18.55
N THR A 106 4.35 -1.31 18.12
CA THR A 106 3.74 -1.78 16.87
C THR A 106 2.23 -1.71 16.94
N MET A 107 1.63 -2.21 18.02
CA MET A 107 0.18 -2.21 18.20
C MET A 107 -0.41 -0.80 18.33
N THR A 108 0.25 0.11 19.03
CA THR A 108 -0.20 1.51 19.11
C THR A 108 -0.14 2.18 17.74
N SER A 109 0.97 2.04 17.02
CA SER A 109 1.17 2.70 15.73
C SER A 109 0.24 2.13 14.64
N VAL A 110 0.22 0.80 14.51
CA VAL A 110 -0.63 0.09 13.54
C VAL A 110 -2.10 0.20 13.93
N GLY A 111 -2.44 0.12 15.22
CA GLY A 111 -3.80 0.28 15.71
C GLY A 111 -4.40 1.63 15.38
N LEU A 112 -3.63 2.71 15.58
CA LEU A 112 -4.04 4.06 15.17
C LEU A 112 -4.24 4.13 13.65
N PHE A 113 -3.31 3.60 12.87
CA PHE A 113 -3.41 3.59 11.40
C PHE A 113 -4.63 2.82 10.90
N VAL A 114 -4.88 1.62 11.44
CA VAL A 114 -6.03 0.78 11.08
C VAL A 114 -7.35 1.46 11.47
N TYR A 115 -7.42 2.07 12.66
CA TYR A 115 -8.61 2.83 13.07
C TYR A 115 -8.91 4.00 12.12
N LEU A 116 -7.90 4.81 11.81
CA LEU A 116 -8.05 5.97 10.93
C LEU A 116 -8.44 5.57 9.51
N THR A 117 -7.74 4.59 8.92
CA THR A 117 -8.02 4.12 7.56
C THR A 117 -9.39 3.45 7.46
N SER A 118 -9.71 2.54 8.40
CA SER A 118 -11.01 1.85 8.42
C SER A 118 -12.19 2.77 8.63
N SER A 119 -12.03 3.85 9.39
CA SER A 119 -13.07 4.86 9.55
C SER A 119 -13.43 5.55 8.23
N VAL A 120 -12.47 5.73 7.32
CA VAL A 120 -12.70 6.34 6.01
C VAL A 120 -13.35 5.35 5.06
N TYR A 121 -12.69 4.23 4.75
CA TYR A 121 -13.21 3.30 3.73
C TYR A 121 -14.48 2.53 4.18
N SER A 122 -14.79 2.53 5.49
CA SER A 122 -16.03 1.97 6.03
C SER A 122 -17.13 3.02 6.22
N CYS A 123 -16.94 4.27 5.76
CA CYS A 123 -17.91 5.37 5.88
C CYS A 123 -18.41 5.57 7.33
N GLY A 124 -17.55 5.33 8.34
CA GLY A 124 -17.90 5.45 9.75
C GLY A 124 -18.69 4.29 10.37
N ASP A 125 -18.95 3.21 9.64
CA ASP A 125 -19.66 2.03 10.17
C ASP A 125 -18.86 1.32 11.27
N LYS A 126 -19.36 1.41 12.50
CA LYS A 126 -18.72 0.85 13.71
C LYS A 126 -18.56 -0.67 13.63
N SER A 127 -19.47 -1.39 12.98
CA SER A 127 -19.40 -2.85 12.87
C SER A 127 -18.22 -3.29 12.01
N LYS A 128 -18.04 -2.64 10.86
CA LYS A 128 -16.92 -2.89 9.95
C LYS A 128 -15.59 -2.49 10.57
N ILE A 129 -15.52 -1.32 11.22
CA ILE A 129 -14.32 -0.86 11.93
C ILE A 129 -13.92 -1.88 13.01
N ARG A 130 -14.88 -2.39 13.79
CA ARG A 130 -14.62 -3.41 14.81
C ARG A 130 -13.98 -4.67 14.21
N ASN A 131 -14.42 -5.12 13.03
CA ASN A 131 -13.84 -6.29 12.38
C ASN A 131 -12.36 -6.08 11.99
N HIS A 132 -11.98 -4.86 11.59
CA HIS A 132 -10.56 -4.53 11.35
C HIS A 132 -9.75 -4.47 12.64
N ILE A 133 -10.33 -3.99 13.75
CA ILE A 133 -9.64 -4.01 15.05
C ILE A 133 -9.51 -5.43 15.60
N LEU A 134 -10.51 -6.30 15.39
CA LEU A 134 -10.43 -7.72 15.77
C LEU A 134 -9.27 -8.45 15.07
N ARG A 135 -8.87 -8.00 13.87
CA ARG A 135 -7.67 -8.49 13.19
C ARG A 135 -6.41 -8.30 14.04
N LEU A 136 -6.24 -7.12 14.63
CA LEU A 136 -5.11 -6.80 15.49
C LEU A 136 -5.21 -7.51 16.85
N ALA A 137 -6.43 -7.72 17.35
CA ALA A 137 -6.66 -8.52 18.55
C ALA A 137 -6.22 -9.99 18.33
N LEU A 138 -6.53 -10.58 17.16
CA LEU A 138 -6.05 -11.91 16.80
C LEU A 138 -4.52 -11.96 16.74
N ALA A 139 -3.88 -10.96 16.12
CA ALA A 139 -2.42 -10.87 16.06
C ALA A 139 -1.79 -10.81 17.48
N THR A 140 -2.45 -10.13 18.42
CA THR A 140 -2.05 -10.04 19.84
C THR A 140 -2.20 -11.37 20.56
N SER A 141 -3.32 -12.06 20.36
CA SER A 141 -3.54 -13.40 20.92
C SER A 141 -2.47 -14.39 20.44
N MET A 142 -2.18 -14.36 19.14
CA MET A 142 -1.14 -15.19 18.52
C MET A 142 0.26 -14.89 19.10
N TRP A 143 0.63 -13.61 19.19
CA TRP A 143 1.90 -13.21 19.82
C TRP A 143 2.01 -13.72 21.27
N PHE A 144 0.97 -13.50 22.07
CA PHE A 144 0.95 -13.92 23.48
C PHE A 144 1.07 -15.44 23.61
N PHE A 145 0.31 -16.21 22.81
CA PHE A 145 0.38 -17.66 22.79
C PHE A 145 1.79 -18.16 22.47
N TRP A 146 2.40 -17.68 21.38
CA TRP A 146 3.72 -18.14 20.94
C TRP A 146 4.84 -17.74 21.90
N THR A 147 4.80 -16.52 22.47
CA THR A 147 5.79 -16.11 23.47
C THR A 147 5.71 -16.96 24.74
N LYS A 148 4.50 -17.32 25.18
CA LYS A 148 4.30 -18.28 26.29
C LYS A 148 4.78 -19.68 25.93
N LEU A 149 4.53 -20.13 24.70
CA LEU A 149 5.00 -21.42 24.23
C LEU A 149 6.54 -21.49 24.23
N PHE A 150 7.24 -20.43 23.80
CA PHE A 150 8.70 -20.40 23.83
C PHE A 150 9.26 -20.54 25.25
N VAL A 151 8.65 -19.86 26.23
CA VAL A 151 9.05 -20.01 27.64
C VAL A 151 8.79 -21.44 28.12
N ASN A 152 7.65 -22.02 27.77
CA ASN A 152 7.32 -23.40 28.13
C ASN A 152 8.28 -24.42 27.50
N VAL A 153 8.69 -24.21 26.24
CA VAL A 153 9.70 -25.04 25.56
C VAL A 153 11.05 -24.91 26.26
N GLU A 154 11.49 -23.70 26.62
CA GLU A 154 12.75 -23.50 27.34
C GLU A 154 12.77 -24.19 28.71
N GLU A 155 11.64 -24.16 29.44
CA GLU A 155 11.51 -24.82 30.73
C GLU A 155 11.40 -26.35 30.61
N SER A 156 10.76 -26.87 29.56
CA SER A 156 10.53 -28.31 29.37
C SER A 156 11.74 -29.04 28.79
N TYR A 157 12.48 -28.43 27.88
CA TYR A 157 13.64 -29.04 27.22
C TYR A 157 14.98 -28.63 27.85
N GLY A 158 14.94 -27.79 28.89
CA GLY A 158 16.12 -27.43 29.65
C GLY A 158 16.51 -28.47 30.70
N TYR A 159 17.80 -28.54 31.00
CA TYR A 159 18.35 -29.36 32.08
C TYR A 159 19.37 -28.58 32.89
N CYS A 160 19.49 -28.95 34.16
CA CYS A 160 20.47 -28.37 35.08
C CYS A 160 21.84 -29.04 34.87
N SER A 161 22.92 -28.26 34.87
CA SER A 161 24.29 -28.75 34.67
C SER A 161 24.69 -29.87 35.64
N LYS A 162 24.14 -29.87 36.86
CA LYS A 162 24.21 -31.01 37.78
C LYS A 162 22.87 -31.74 37.80
N ALA A 163 22.91 -33.07 37.84
CA ALA A 163 21.75 -33.94 37.94
C ALA A 163 21.03 -33.78 39.29
N ILE A 164 20.34 -32.65 39.46
CA ILE A 164 19.36 -32.48 40.51
C ILE A 164 18.04 -32.98 39.93
N ILE A 165 17.52 -34.04 40.52
CA ILE A 165 16.23 -34.66 40.24
C ILE A 165 15.20 -33.57 39.86
N ARG A 166 14.67 -33.64 38.62
CA ARG A 166 13.56 -32.83 38.06
C ARG A 166 13.35 -31.46 38.73
N SER A 167 14.38 -30.63 38.75
CA SER A 167 14.30 -29.28 39.32
C SER A 167 14.00 -28.27 38.22
N GLY A 168 12.95 -27.47 38.36
CA GLY A 168 12.64 -26.41 37.40
C GLY A 168 13.73 -25.33 37.35
N LYS A 169 13.78 -24.55 36.27
CA LYS A 169 14.79 -23.50 36.00
C LYS A 169 15.12 -22.63 37.23
N LYS A 170 14.10 -22.16 37.96
CA LYS A 170 14.27 -21.33 39.16
C LYS A 170 15.03 -22.04 40.29
N GLN A 171 14.76 -23.32 40.52
CA GLN A 171 15.41 -24.13 41.57
C GLN A 171 16.86 -24.49 41.22
N CYS A 172 17.15 -24.68 39.92
CA CYS A 172 18.53 -24.89 39.45
C CYS A 172 19.37 -23.62 39.64
N LEU A 173 18.84 -22.46 39.23
CA LEU A 173 19.52 -21.17 39.36
C LEU A 173 19.69 -20.73 40.82
N SER A 174 18.70 -20.97 41.68
CA SER A 174 18.80 -20.62 43.11
C SER A 174 19.88 -21.40 43.84
N LYS A 175 20.26 -22.58 43.34
CA LYS A 175 21.36 -23.40 43.86
C LYS A 175 22.72 -23.04 43.24
N GLY A 176 22.79 -21.98 42.43
CA GLY A 176 24.02 -21.52 41.79
C GLY A 176 24.47 -22.38 40.61
N HIS A 177 23.59 -23.20 40.03
CA HIS A 177 23.91 -24.04 38.87
C HIS A 177 23.48 -23.36 37.57
N THR A 178 24.15 -23.75 36.48
CA THR A 178 23.80 -23.28 35.13
C THR A 178 22.68 -24.12 34.53
N TRP A 179 21.73 -23.45 33.88
CA TRP A 179 20.62 -24.05 33.16
C TRP A 179 20.94 -24.06 31.67
N ASN A 180 21.08 -25.26 31.08
CA ASN A 180 21.30 -25.43 29.66
C ASN A 180 19.97 -25.77 29.00
N SER A 181 19.52 -24.93 28.09
CA SER A 181 18.23 -25.08 27.40
C SER A 181 18.30 -24.49 26.02
N PHE A 182 17.52 -25.06 25.10
CA PHE A 182 17.26 -24.43 23.81
C PHE A 182 16.29 -23.27 24.00
N SER A 183 16.78 -22.02 23.94
CA SER A 183 15.96 -20.83 24.14
C SER A 183 15.67 -20.16 22.79
N ILE A 184 14.48 -20.39 22.25
CA ILE A 184 14.03 -19.79 20.99
C ILE A 184 14.13 -18.27 21.09
N SER A 185 14.78 -17.62 20.13
CA SER A 185 15.03 -16.18 20.19
C SER A 185 13.74 -15.35 20.05
N GLY A 186 13.15 -14.97 21.19
CA GLY A 186 11.94 -14.15 21.24
C GLY A 186 12.10 -12.79 20.55
N HIS A 187 13.30 -12.19 20.60
CA HIS A 187 13.60 -10.93 19.91
C HIS A 187 13.62 -11.09 18.40
N THR A 188 14.23 -12.15 17.87
CA THR A 188 14.22 -12.44 16.43
C THR A 188 12.78 -12.66 15.94
N PHE A 189 11.99 -13.46 16.69
CA PHE A 189 10.59 -13.70 16.38
C PHE A 189 9.78 -12.40 16.33
N ILE A 190 9.84 -11.58 17.39
CA ILE A 190 8.98 -10.40 17.50
C ILE A 190 9.33 -9.32 16.47
N LEU A 191 10.61 -9.12 16.16
CA LEU A 191 11.05 -8.10 15.21
C LEU A 191 10.60 -8.44 13.78
N ILE A 192 10.73 -9.71 13.37
CA ILE A 192 10.24 -10.18 12.08
C ILE A 192 8.71 -10.10 12.05
N TYR A 193 8.02 -10.62 13.07
CA TYR A 193 6.56 -10.64 13.12
C TYR A 193 5.94 -9.23 13.08
N CYS A 194 6.46 -8.29 13.88
CA CYS A 194 6.04 -6.90 13.86
C CYS A 194 6.22 -6.26 12.48
N THR A 195 7.37 -6.46 11.84
CA THR A 195 7.63 -5.83 10.53
C THR A 195 6.69 -6.37 9.46
N LEU A 196 6.43 -7.68 9.45
CA LEU A 196 5.48 -8.29 8.50
C LEU A 196 4.05 -7.80 8.71
N ILE A 197 3.60 -7.61 9.96
CA ILE A 197 2.29 -6.99 10.27
C ILE A 197 2.25 -5.56 9.75
N ILE A 198 3.27 -4.74 10.05
CA ILE A 198 3.33 -3.35 9.59
C ILE A 198 3.20 -3.28 8.06
N MET A 199 3.91 -4.14 7.33
CA MET A 199 3.88 -4.18 5.87
C MET A 199 2.51 -4.63 5.31
N GLU A 200 1.85 -5.61 5.92
CA GLU A 200 0.52 -6.05 5.47
C GLU A 200 -0.55 -4.98 5.74
N GLU A 201 -0.55 -4.37 6.93
CA GLU A 201 -1.51 -3.34 7.31
C GLU A 201 -1.32 -2.05 6.48
N ALA A 202 -0.06 -1.71 6.17
CA ALA A 202 0.29 -0.59 5.30
C ALA A 202 -0.33 -0.67 3.90
N LYS A 203 -0.70 -1.86 3.39
CA LYS A 203 -1.34 -2.02 2.07
C LYS A 203 -2.65 -1.26 1.94
N ALA A 204 -3.32 -0.92 3.04
CA ALA A 204 -4.51 -0.06 3.03
C ALA A 204 -4.24 1.37 2.50
N LEU A 205 -2.97 1.80 2.35
CA LEU A 205 -2.65 3.08 1.74
C LEU A 205 -2.39 2.99 0.21
N VAL A 206 -2.39 1.78 -0.36
CA VAL A 206 -2.21 1.60 -1.81
C VAL A 206 -3.39 2.24 -2.54
N CYS A 207 -3.10 3.11 -3.50
CA CYS A 207 -4.11 3.89 -4.24
C CYS A 207 -4.99 4.82 -3.37
N TRP A 208 -4.57 5.17 -2.15
CA TRP A 208 -5.33 6.07 -1.28
C TRP A 208 -5.72 7.40 -1.94
N GLU A 209 -4.80 8.00 -2.70
CA GLU A 209 -5.03 9.27 -3.41
C GLU A 209 -6.15 9.17 -4.46
N ALA A 210 -6.46 7.96 -4.97
CA ALA A 210 -7.55 7.77 -5.92
C ALA A 210 -8.92 8.04 -5.29
N ILE A 211 -9.06 7.93 -3.96
CA ILE A 211 -10.31 8.21 -3.25
C ILE A 211 -10.75 9.67 -3.50
N LYS A 212 -9.81 10.63 -3.50
CA LYS A 212 -10.12 12.05 -3.80
C LYS A 212 -10.65 12.22 -5.22
N ASP A 213 -10.06 11.50 -6.18
CA ASP A 213 -10.52 11.54 -7.57
C ASP A 213 -11.90 10.89 -7.76
N HIS A 214 -12.17 9.78 -7.07
CA HIS A 214 -13.48 9.13 -7.06
C HIS A 214 -14.55 10.03 -6.47
N LEU A 215 -14.28 10.64 -5.30
CA LEU A 215 -15.21 11.53 -4.63
C LEU A 215 -15.58 12.74 -5.51
N ARG A 216 -14.58 13.35 -6.15
CA ARG A 216 -14.77 14.48 -7.06
C ARG A 216 -15.58 14.11 -8.31
N ASN A 217 -15.34 12.94 -8.90
CA ASN A 217 -16.09 12.48 -10.06
C ASN A 217 -17.55 12.14 -9.69
N GLU A 218 -17.76 11.53 -8.52
CA GLU A 218 -19.09 11.14 -8.03
C GLU A 218 -19.95 12.35 -7.68
N GLU A 219 -19.39 13.36 -6.99
CA GLU A 219 -20.08 14.63 -6.70
C GLU A 219 -20.45 15.37 -8.00
N HIS A 220 -19.60 15.32 -9.03
CA HIS A 220 -19.92 15.86 -10.34
C HIS A 220 -21.04 15.08 -11.06
N ASN A 221 -21.09 13.75 -10.88
CA ASN A 221 -22.08 12.90 -11.51
C ASN A 221 -23.48 13.12 -10.92
N ARG A 222 -23.58 13.16 -9.58
CA ARG A 222 -24.86 13.40 -8.87
C ARG A 222 -25.44 14.79 -9.13
N ASN A 223 -24.58 15.77 -9.44
CA ASN A 223 -25.01 17.13 -9.78
C ASN A 223 -25.36 17.32 -11.27
N ARG A 224 -25.17 16.30 -12.14
CA ARG A 224 -25.55 16.37 -13.55
C ARG A 224 -26.80 15.54 -13.82
N GLU A 225 -27.66 16.04 -14.71
CA GLU A 225 -28.87 15.34 -15.16
C GLU A 225 -28.58 14.21 -16.16
N GLU A 226 -27.38 14.15 -16.73
CA GLU A 226 -26.96 13.08 -17.66
C GLU A 226 -26.23 11.95 -16.91
N ASN A 227 -26.54 10.69 -17.25
CA ASN A 227 -25.82 9.51 -16.77
C ASN A 227 -24.31 9.60 -17.08
N GLY A 228 -23.50 9.95 -16.08
CA GLY A 228 -22.05 9.93 -16.22
C GLY A 228 -21.46 8.54 -16.04
N SER A 229 -20.13 8.48 -16.07
CA SER A 229 -19.37 7.23 -15.94
C SER A 229 -19.53 6.64 -14.54
N ALA A 230 -19.88 5.35 -14.47
CA ALA A 230 -19.97 4.61 -13.21
C ALA A 230 -18.69 4.77 -12.36
N THR A 231 -18.86 5.12 -11.09
CA THR A 231 -17.76 5.20 -10.13
C THR A 231 -17.86 4.08 -9.10
N PRO A 232 -16.76 3.70 -8.42
CA PRO A 232 -16.83 2.74 -7.32
C PRO A 232 -17.66 3.22 -6.10
N LEU A 233 -18.09 4.49 -6.09
CA LEU A 233 -18.86 5.12 -5.01
C LEU A 233 -20.36 5.22 -5.34
N ASP A 234 -20.79 4.80 -6.53
CA ASP A 234 -22.18 4.89 -7.01
C ASP A 234 -23.17 4.15 -6.11
N SER A 235 -22.73 3.07 -5.44
CA SER A 235 -23.54 2.30 -4.50
C SER A 235 -23.74 2.94 -3.13
N LEU A 236 -23.15 4.11 -2.85
CA LEU A 236 -23.22 4.78 -1.53
C LEU A 236 -24.37 5.78 -1.47
N SER A 237 -25.07 5.86 -0.33
CA SER A 237 -26.06 6.91 -0.11
C SER A 237 -25.40 8.30 0.02
N ASP A 238 -26.17 9.38 -0.18
CA ASP A 238 -25.67 10.76 -0.03
C ASP A 238 -25.14 11.04 1.40
N GLU A 239 -25.78 10.45 2.41
CA GLU A 239 -25.31 10.52 3.79
C GLU A 239 -23.95 9.83 3.96
N GLN A 240 -23.78 8.63 3.40
CA GLN A 240 -22.49 7.91 3.47
C GLN A 240 -21.39 8.64 2.70
N LEU A 241 -21.71 9.27 1.56
CA LEU A 241 -20.76 10.02 0.76
C LEU A 241 -20.29 11.30 1.48
N SER A 242 -21.19 12.01 2.15
CA SER A 242 -20.83 13.19 2.96
C SER A 242 -19.95 12.81 4.16
N VAL A 243 -20.26 11.72 4.86
CA VAL A 243 -19.43 11.19 5.95
C VAL A 243 -18.05 10.76 5.41
N LEU A 244 -18.00 10.08 4.26
CA LEU A 244 -16.74 9.69 3.62
C LEU A 244 -15.86 10.92 3.32
N ARG A 245 -16.43 11.98 2.75
CA ARG A 245 -15.73 13.23 2.45
C ARG A 245 -15.14 13.86 3.71
N GLU A 246 -15.97 14.07 4.72
CA GLU A 246 -15.55 14.69 5.98
C GLU A 246 -14.42 13.90 6.63
N LYS A 247 -14.58 12.57 6.72
CA LYS A 247 -13.58 11.68 7.31
C LYS A 247 -12.30 11.65 6.49
N TYR A 248 -12.38 11.59 5.17
CA TYR A 248 -11.21 11.56 4.28
C TYR A 248 -10.38 12.84 4.42
N GLU A 249 -11.01 14.01 4.32
CA GLU A 249 -10.33 15.31 4.43
C GLU A 249 -9.68 15.48 5.81
N LYS A 250 -10.41 15.09 6.87
CA LYS A 250 -9.91 15.20 8.25
C LYS A 250 -8.82 14.18 8.58
N PHE A 251 -8.95 12.92 8.18
CA PHE A 251 -8.07 11.84 8.63
C PHE A 251 -6.85 11.61 7.73
N THR A 252 -6.89 11.96 6.44
CA THR A 252 -5.74 11.79 5.53
C THR A 252 -4.41 12.36 6.04
N PRO A 253 -4.32 13.58 6.62
CA PRO A 253 -3.04 14.07 7.15
C PRO A 253 -2.52 13.21 8.30
N TYR A 254 -3.40 12.78 9.22
CA TYR A 254 -3.03 11.90 10.32
C TYR A 254 -2.59 10.52 9.82
N ILE A 255 -3.31 9.94 8.86
CA ILE A 255 -2.95 8.66 8.22
C ILE A 255 -1.55 8.74 7.63
N ARG A 256 -1.20 9.84 6.94
CA ARG A 256 0.14 10.05 6.39
C ARG A 256 1.21 10.12 7.47
N ILE A 257 0.97 10.85 8.56
CA ILE A 257 1.91 10.94 9.68
C ILE A 257 2.10 9.57 10.34
N THR A 258 1.02 8.85 10.61
CA THR A 258 1.08 7.50 11.20
C THR A 258 1.78 6.50 10.26
N PHE A 259 1.58 6.62 8.94
CA PHE A 259 2.30 5.81 7.95
C PHE A 259 3.82 6.05 7.96
N VAL A 260 4.23 7.31 8.07
CA VAL A 260 5.65 7.67 8.24
C VAL A 260 6.19 7.08 9.54
N ALA A 261 5.46 7.22 10.65
CA ALA A 261 5.85 6.65 11.94
C ALA A 261 6.00 5.12 11.89
N MET A 262 5.04 4.42 11.26
CA MET A 262 5.12 2.98 11.00
C MET A 262 6.35 2.60 10.17
N THR A 263 6.71 3.42 9.18
CA THR A 263 7.89 3.18 8.34
C THR A 263 9.18 3.29 9.16
N LEU A 264 9.31 4.34 9.97
CA LEU A 264 10.46 4.52 10.85
C LEU A 264 10.57 3.38 11.87
N LEU A 265 9.43 2.92 12.38
CA LEU A 265 9.37 1.80 13.30
C LEU A 265 9.81 0.48 12.63
N ALA A 266 9.37 0.22 11.40
CA ALA A 266 9.82 -0.94 10.63
C ALA A 266 11.33 -0.91 10.34
N LEU A 267 11.88 0.26 9.97
CA LEU A 267 13.32 0.42 9.79
C LEU A 267 14.09 0.19 11.09
N LEU A 268 13.56 0.68 12.22
CA LEU A 268 14.15 0.40 13.53
C LEU A 268 14.15 -1.10 13.83
N TRP A 269 13.08 -1.83 13.49
CA TRP A 269 13.04 -3.28 13.64
C TRP A 269 14.03 -4.01 12.75
N ASP A 270 14.25 -3.55 11.50
CA ASP A 270 15.28 -4.09 10.62
C ASP A 270 16.70 -3.92 11.22
N VAL A 271 17.00 -2.73 11.76
CA VAL A 271 18.29 -2.46 12.41
C VAL A 271 18.47 -3.30 13.67
N MET A 272 17.44 -3.42 14.51
CA MET A 272 17.50 -4.23 15.72
C MET A 272 17.56 -5.73 15.41
N LEU A 273 16.96 -6.18 14.32
CA LEU A 273 17.07 -7.56 13.86
C LEU A 273 18.51 -7.86 13.45
N MET A 274 19.15 -6.97 12.69
CA MET A 274 20.56 -7.10 12.33
C MET A 274 21.46 -7.17 13.58
N ALA A 275 21.23 -6.28 14.56
CA ALA A 275 21.95 -6.33 15.83
C ALA A 275 21.73 -7.64 16.59
N THR A 276 20.50 -8.19 16.55
CA THR A 276 20.17 -9.47 17.18
C THR A 276 20.89 -10.64 16.51
N ILE A 277 20.94 -10.64 15.18
CA ILE A 277 21.63 -11.66 14.38
C ILE A 277 23.13 -11.66 14.69
N ILE A 278 23.73 -10.48 14.86
CA ILE A 278 25.18 -10.35 15.09
C ILE A 278 25.57 -10.70 16.53
N TYR A 279 24.88 -10.18 17.55
CA TYR A 279 25.41 -10.16 18.92
C TYR A 279 24.77 -11.13 19.92
N PHE A 280 23.60 -11.69 19.62
CA PHE A 280 22.79 -12.40 20.62
C PHE A 280 22.29 -13.74 20.10
N HIS A 281 22.14 -14.75 20.96
CA HIS A 281 21.62 -16.09 20.63
C HIS A 281 22.46 -16.93 19.64
N SER A 282 22.25 -18.24 19.70
CA SER A 282 22.86 -19.18 18.77
C SER A 282 22.11 -19.18 17.43
N THR A 283 22.81 -19.49 16.33
CA THR A 283 22.21 -19.63 14.98
C THR A 283 20.92 -20.47 14.93
N PRO A 284 20.84 -21.70 15.51
CA PRO A 284 19.61 -22.50 15.45
C PRO A 284 18.43 -21.87 16.21
N GLU A 285 18.68 -21.18 17.32
CA GLU A 285 17.64 -20.50 18.11
C GLU A 285 16.98 -19.35 17.32
N LYS A 286 17.80 -18.58 16.59
CA LYS A 286 17.34 -17.49 15.71
C LYS A 286 16.56 -18.03 14.52
N PHE A 287 17.07 -19.10 13.89
CA PHE A 287 16.44 -19.68 12.70
C PHE A 287 15.05 -20.23 13.01
N VAL A 288 14.89 -21.00 14.09
CA VAL A 288 13.58 -21.50 14.53
C VAL A 288 12.62 -20.35 14.83
N ALA A 289 13.07 -19.30 15.52
CA ALA A 289 12.27 -18.12 15.80
C ALA A 289 11.78 -17.42 14.51
N SER A 290 12.67 -17.30 13.51
CA SER A 290 12.34 -16.73 12.20
C SER A 290 11.29 -17.54 11.46
N VAL A 291 11.45 -18.87 11.41
CA VAL A 291 10.49 -19.77 10.76
C VAL A 291 9.11 -19.66 11.41
N VAL A 292 9.05 -19.68 12.75
CA VAL A 292 7.79 -19.51 13.49
C VAL A 292 7.12 -18.16 13.19
N ALA A 293 7.88 -17.07 13.15
CA ALA A 293 7.34 -15.74 12.82
C ALA A 293 6.70 -15.71 11.41
N VAL A 294 7.38 -16.30 10.43
CA VAL A 294 6.89 -16.39 9.04
C VAL A 294 5.65 -17.28 8.95
N LEU A 295 5.65 -18.43 9.61
CA LEU A 295 4.49 -19.34 9.64
C LEU A 295 3.28 -18.66 10.28
N LEU A 296 3.49 -17.91 11.37
CA LEU A 296 2.42 -17.19 12.07
C LEU A 296 1.82 -16.08 11.21
N TRP A 297 2.68 -15.31 10.53
CA TRP A 297 2.24 -14.31 9.57
C TRP A 297 1.49 -14.94 8.38
N PHE A 298 2.00 -16.04 7.82
CA PHE A 298 1.35 -16.73 6.72
C PHE A 298 -0.02 -17.26 7.14
N PHE A 299 -0.10 -17.91 8.30
CA PHE A 299 -1.34 -18.44 8.84
C PHE A 299 -2.38 -17.33 9.09
N SER A 300 -1.97 -16.20 9.65
CA SER A 300 -2.89 -15.07 9.88
C SER A 300 -3.34 -14.40 8.57
N TYR A 301 -2.42 -13.86 7.77
CA TYR A 301 -2.78 -13.03 6.61
C TYR A 301 -3.15 -13.84 5.37
N ARG A 302 -2.50 -14.98 5.11
CA ARG A 302 -2.71 -15.78 3.89
C ARG A 302 -3.73 -16.90 4.07
N PHE A 303 -3.96 -17.35 5.29
CA PHE A 303 -4.96 -18.39 5.56
C PHE A 303 -6.23 -17.82 6.20
N ILE A 304 -6.14 -17.25 7.41
CA ILE A 304 -7.33 -16.79 8.16
C ILE A 304 -8.02 -15.62 7.44
N PHE A 305 -7.30 -14.54 7.16
CA PHE A 305 -7.91 -13.34 6.58
C PHE A 305 -8.24 -13.53 5.09
N SER A 306 -7.38 -14.20 4.33
CA SER A 306 -7.64 -14.48 2.91
C SER A 306 -8.87 -15.37 2.67
N ARG A 307 -9.14 -16.34 3.56
CA ARG A 307 -10.32 -17.22 3.45
C ARG A 307 -11.53 -16.72 4.23
N ARG A 308 -11.43 -15.54 4.86
CA ARG A 308 -12.48 -14.93 5.69
C ARG A 308 -13.05 -15.90 6.74
N LEU A 309 -12.22 -16.79 7.31
CA LEU A 309 -12.68 -17.87 8.21
C LEU A 309 -13.38 -17.34 9.47
N LEU A 310 -12.98 -16.16 9.94
CA LEU A 310 -13.54 -15.50 11.13
C LEU A 310 -14.39 -14.27 10.78
N GLY A 311 -14.78 -14.09 9.52
CA GLY A 311 -15.46 -12.86 9.07
C GLY A 311 -14.57 -11.61 9.09
N ILE A 312 -13.26 -11.76 9.34
CA ILE A 312 -12.30 -10.66 9.42
C ILE A 312 -11.86 -10.26 7.99
N PRO A 313 -12.07 -9.01 7.57
CA PRO A 313 -11.69 -8.52 6.24
C PRO A 313 -10.18 -8.30 6.09
N LEU A 314 -9.69 -8.26 4.85
CA LEU A 314 -8.29 -7.88 4.56
C LEU A 314 -8.06 -6.37 4.71
N PRO A 315 -6.80 -5.91 4.86
CA PRO A 315 -6.50 -4.48 4.87
C PRO A 315 -6.98 -3.82 3.57
N GLY A 316 -7.71 -2.70 3.70
CA GLY A 316 -8.24 -1.95 2.56
C GLY A 316 -9.55 -2.45 1.96
N GLU A 317 -10.13 -3.55 2.46
CA GLU A 317 -11.51 -3.93 2.12
C GLU A 317 -12.51 -3.08 2.91
N GLY A 318 -13.34 -2.31 2.20
CA GLY A 318 -14.32 -1.39 2.77
C GLY A 318 -15.71 -1.51 2.17
N VAL A 319 -16.55 -0.49 2.38
CA VAL A 319 -17.89 -0.42 1.75
C VAL A 319 -17.77 -0.26 0.24
N PHE A 320 -16.70 0.39 -0.21
CA PHE A 320 -16.38 0.60 -1.62
C PHE A 320 -14.95 0.14 -1.92
N ARG A 321 -14.70 -0.18 -3.19
CA ARG A 321 -13.38 -0.62 -3.64
C ARG A 321 -12.61 0.54 -4.27
N TYR A 322 -11.66 1.11 -3.52
CA TYR A 322 -10.73 2.13 -4.05
C TYR A 322 -9.42 1.55 -4.58
N MET A 323 -9.09 0.31 -4.22
CA MET A 323 -7.91 -0.39 -4.73
C MET A 323 -8.24 -1.05 -6.06
N ASN A 324 -7.82 -0.41 -7.16
CA ASN A 324 -7.92 -0.98 -8.49
C ASN A 324 -6.51 -1.27 -9.04
N PRO A 325 -6.13 -2.53 -9.32
CA PRO A 325 -4.76 -2.90 -9.68
C PRO A 325 -4.24 -2.24 -10.97
N SER A 326 -5.12 -1.81 -11.87
CA SER A 326 -4.78 -1.13 -13.13
C SER A 326 -4.67 0.41 -13.01
N GLN A 327 -5.15 1.00 -11.92
CA GLN A 327 -5.18 2.45 -11.71
C GLN A 327 -3.82 3.13 -11.47
N PRO A 328 -2.81 2.54 -10.76
CA PRO A 328 -1.57 3.25 -10.47
C PRO A 328 -0.79 3.61 -11.75
N LEU A 329 -0.87 2.79 -12.81
CA LEU A 329 -0.31 3.12 -14.13
C LEU A 329 -1.15 4.18 -14.86
N GLN A 330 -2.47 4.09 -14.79
CA GLN A 330 -3.38 5.02 -15.47
C GLN A 330 -3.32 6.45 -14.90
N THR A 331 -3.26 6.61 -13.58
CA THR A 331 -3.12 7.93 -12.94
C THR A 331 -1.77 8.58 -13.21
N LEU A 332 -0.69 7.81 -13.25
CA LEU A 332 0.63 8.30 -13.68
C LEU A 332 0.62 8.72 -15.16
N ASN A 333 0.01 7.92 -16.04
CA ASN A 333 -0.12 8.24 -17.45
C ASN A 333 -0.99 9.49 -17.69
N LEU A 334 -2.10 9.63 -16.95
CA LEU A 334 -2.97 10.80 -17.01
C LEU A 334 -2.26 12.07 -16.51
N ARG A 335 -1.55 12.02 -15.36
CA ARG A 335 -0.77 13.16 -14.85
C ARG A 335 0.39 13.53 -15.78
N ARG A 336 1.04 12.55 -16.42
CA ARG A 336 2.09 12.80 -17.42
C ARG A 336 1.51 13.43 -18.69
N SER A 337 0.33 13.01 -19.11
CA SER A 337 -0.37 13.58 -20.28
C SER A 337 -0.95 14.98 -20.05
N SER A 338 -1.15 15.41 -18.79
CA SER A 338 -1.54 16.78 -18.46
C SER A 338 -0.36 17.75 -18.35
N LEU A 339 0.85 17.25 -18.04
CA LEU A 339 2.08 18.05 -18.00
C LEU A 339 2.75 18.18 -19.37
N ILE A 340 2.58 17.17 -20.23
CA ILE A 340 2.99 17.22 -21.63
C ILE A 340 1.77 17.72 -22.41
N GLY A 341 1.61 19.04 -22.50
CA GLY A 341 0.59 19.65 -23.35
C GLY A 341 0.63 19.01 -24.74
N LYS A 342 -0.52 18.53 -25.23
CA LYS A 342 -0.66 18.04 -26.60
C LYS A 342 -0.19 19.12 -27.57
N THR A 343 1.00 18.96 -28.12
CA THR A 343 1.52 19.77 -29.22
C THR A 343 0.88 19.41 -30.57
N GLU A 344 -0.05 18.45 -30.63
CA GLU A 344 -0.81 18.16 -31.84
C GLU A 344 -2.29 18.00 -31.53
N LYS A 345 -3.01 19.11 -31.53
CA LYS A 345 -4.41 19.13 -31.98
C LYS A 345 -4.49 20.17 -33.07
N ILE A 346 -4.50 19.69 -34.32
CA ILE A 346 -4.85 20.50 -35.49
C ILE A 346 -6.18 21.20 -35.17
N SER A 347 -6.19 22.53 -35.24
CA SER A 347 -7.38 23.33 -35.00
C SER A 347 -8.40 23.07 -36.10
N THR A 348 -9.56 22.54 -35.72
CA THR A 348 -10.74 22.39 -36.59
C THR A 348 -11.72 23.54 -36.34
N PHE A 349 -12.27 24.13 -37.41
CA PHE A 349 -13.39 25.07 -37.35
C PHE A 349 -14.64 24.36 -37.88
N MET A 350 -15.73 24.33 -37.10
CA MET A 350 -16.97 23.61 -37.42
C MET A 350 -16.77 22.16 -37.91
N GLY A 351 -15.87 21.42 -37.26
CA GLY A 351 -15.62 20.00 -37.59
C GLY A 351 -14.71 19.76 -38.80
N MET A 352 -14.22 20.82 -39.47
CA MET A 352 -13.33 20.69 -40.63
C MET A 352 -11.92 21.20 -40.29
N PRO A 353 -10.84 20.45 -40.61
CA PRO A 353 -9.45 20.87 -40.34
C PRO A 353 -9.05 22.08 -41.20
N ILE A 354 -8.43 23.09 -40.58
CA ILE A 354 -8.11 24.38 -41.20
C ILE A 354 -6.87 24.34 -42.11
N SER A 355 -6.15 23.21 -42.15
CA SER A 355 -4.96 23.03 -42.99
C SER A 355 -5.23 21.92 -44.01
N PRO A 356 -5.03 22.13 -45.33
CA PRO A 356 -5.14 21.05 -46.30
C PRO A 356 -4.03 20.01 -46.05
N PRO A 357 -4.32 18.71 -46.23
CA PRO A 357 -3.33 17.66 -46.05
C PRO A 357 -2.20 17.84 -47.07
N LYS A 358 -0.95 17.86 -46.61
CA LYS A 358 0.21 17.74 -47.49
C LYS A 358 0.16 16.35 -48.13
N PHE A 359 -0.02 16.32 -49.45
CA PHE A 359 -0.06 15.11 -50.26
C PHE A 359 1.38 14.67 -50.61
N GLY A 360 1.63 13.36 -50.51
CA GLY A 360 2.87 12.66 -50.93
C GLY A 360 3.63 12.06 -49.74
N SER A 361 3.76 10.74 -49.54
CA SER A 361 3.69 9.60 -50.47
C SER A 361 3.50 8.27 -49.71
N VAL A 362 2.52 7.46 -50.16
CA VAL A 362 2.48 5.96 -50.25
C VAL A 362 2.78 5.17 -48.95
N ALA A 363 1.83 4.61 -48.20
CA ALA A 363 0.87 3.50 -48.44
C ALA A 363 1.48 2.08 -48.47
N VAL A 364 0.76 1.16 -47.78
CA VAL A 364 0.73 -0.34 -47.76
C VAL A 364 0.97 -0.86 -46.32
N ASP A 365 -0.06 -0.95 -45.47
CA ASP A 365 -1.02 -2.07 -45.26
C ASP A 365 -0.41 -3.22 -44.44
N ALA A 366 -1.05 -3.90 -43.48
CA ALA A 366 -2.43 -3.91 -42.99
C ALA A 366 -2.48 -4.45 -41.54
N VAL A 367 -3.57 -4.09 -40.86
CA VAL A 367 -4.04 -4.62 -39.58
C VAL A 367 -4.77 -5.94 -39.84
N ASP A 368 -4.51 -7.00 -39.07
CA ASP A 368 -5.55 -7.85 -38.43
C ASP A 368 -4.94 -9.08 -37.72
N ALA A 369 -5.68 -9.57 -36.72
CA ALA A 369 -5.49 -10.80 -35.94
C ALA A 369 -4.61 -10.74 -34.67
N VAL A 370 -5.15 -10.21 -33.57
CA VAL A 370 -5.05 -10.89 -32.25
C VAL A 370 -6.33 -10.64 -31.45
N ASN A 371 -7.40 -11.32 -31.82
CA ASN A 371 -8.58 -11.49 -30.96
C ASN A 371 -9.00 -12.97 -31.01
N ALA A 372 -8.24 -13.83 -30.32
CA ALA A 372 -8.62 -15.19 -29.92
C ALA A 372 -7.45 -15.87 -29.21
N ARG A 373 -7.46 -15.89 -27.87
CA ARG A 373 -6.71 -16.89 -27.09
C ARG A 373 -7.42 -17.14 -25.77
N PHE A 374 -8.51 -17.89 -25.85
CA PHE A 374 -9.06 -18.68 -24.75
C PHE A 374 -9.71 -19.93 -25.34
N THR A 375 -9.31 -21.10 -24.81
CA THR A 375 -9.89 -22.45 -25.02
C THR A 375 -9.57 -23.08 -26.40
N THR A 376 -9.18 -24.35 -26.59
CA THR A 376 -9.27 -25.63 -25.85
C THR A 376 -8.14 -26.59 -26.29
N SER A 377 -7.77 -27.53 -25.41
CA SER A 377 -6.93 -28.71 -25.66
C SER A 377 -7.65 -29.78 -26.50
N PRO A 378 -6.97 -30.57 -27.36
CA PRO A 378 -7.59 -31.72 -28.00
C PRO A 378 -7.45 -32.99 -27.14
N ILE A 379 -8.56 -33.70 -27.03
CA ILE A 379 -8.70 -35.06 -26.52
C ILE A 379 -8.36 -36.02 -27.66
N GLU A 380 -7.44 -36.95 -27.42
CA GLU A 380 -7.12 -38.06 -28.31
C GLU A 380 -7.71 -39.35 -27.71
N GLU A 381 -8.74 -39.89 -28.36
CA GLU A 381 -9.34 -41.19 -28.08
C GLU A 381 -8.94 -42.20 -29.16
N ARG A 382 -8.37 -43.36 -28.76
CA ARG A 382 -8.80 -44.75 -29.05
C ARG A 382 -7.62 -45.75 -29.08
N PRO A 383 -7.84 -47.08 -29.04
CA PRO A 383 -8.95 -47.85 -28.45
C PRO A 383 -8.50 -49.09 -27.63
N VAL A 384 -9.43 -49.59 -26.81
CA VAL A 384 -9.78 -51.00 -26.56
C VAL A 384 -8.70 -52.09 -26.82
N ARG A 385 -8.15 -52.64 -25.73
CA ARG A 385 -8.33 -54.07 -25.36
C ARG A 385 -8.00 -54.30 -23.88
#